data_AF-A0A920J4D7-F1
#
_entry.id   AF-A0A920J4D7-F1
#
_cell.length_a   1.000
_cell.length_b   1.000
_cell.length_c   1.000
_cell.angle_alpha   90.00
_cell.angle_beta   90.00
_cell.angle_gamma   90.00
#
_symmetry.space_group_name_H-M   'P 1'
#
loop_
_entity.id
_entity.type
_entity.pdbx_description
1 polymer ?
#
loop_
_entity_poly.entity_id
_entity_poly.type
_entity_poly.pdbx_seq_one_letter_code
_entity_poly.pdbx_strand_id
1 'polypeptide(L)'
;MWKWYGIGIAANKISGVRAATVHDVTSAHLAREHNNANIICFGERLIGPEIARESLVAFLNAEFQGGRHAERVQKISDLES
;
A
#
# COMPACT_ATOMS: atom_id res chain seq x y z
N MET A 1 13.54 6.61 -15.56
CA MET A 1 12.30 7.10 -14.92
C MET A 1 11.53 5.88 -14.41
N TRP A 2 11.29 5.79 -13.10
CA TRP A 2 10.66 4.62 -12.48
C TRP A 2 9.18 4.52 -12.87
N LYS A 3 8.69 3.30 -13.10
CA LYS A 3 7.27 3.00 -13.32
C LYS A 3 6.65 2.40 -12.05
N TRP A 4 5.34 2.18 -12.02
CA TRP A 4 4.53 1.86 -10.84
C TRP A 4 5.11 0.81 -9.87
N TYR A 5 5.58 -0.34 -10.36
CA TYR A 5 6.25 -1.31 -9.49
C TYR A 5 7.60 -0.82 -8.99
N GLY A 6 8.33 -0.13 -9.86
CA GLY A 6 9.62 0.46 -9.54
C GLY A 6 9.53 1.53 -8.44
N ILE A 7 8.55 2.43 -8.51
CA ILE A 7 8.36 3.47 -7.48
C ILE A 7 7.96 2.84 -6.13
N GLY A 8 7.11 1.80 -6.13
CA GLY A 8 6.77 1.07 -4.91
C GLY A 8 7.97 0.34 -4.30
N ILE A 9 8.78 -0.34 -5.12
CA ILE A 9 10.00 -1.03 -4.67
C ILE A 9 11.00 -0.03 -4.10
N ALA A 10 11.21 1.11 -4.77
CA ALA A 10 12.12 2.15 -4.31
C ALA A 10 11.64 2.79 -3.00
N ALA A 11 10.34 3.10 -2.89
CA ALA A 11 9.75 3.68 -1.67
C ALA A 11 9.92 2.74 -0.46
N ASN A 12 9.71 1.44 -0.65
CA ASN A 12 9.87 0.41 0.39
C ASN A 12 11.32 0.19 0.86
N LYS A 13 12.32 0.90 0.31
CA LYS A 13 13.69 0.91 0.83
C LYS A 13 13.90 1.90 1.97
N ILE A 14 12.95 2.79 2.22
CA ILE A 14 13.03 3.76 3.30
C ILE A 14 12.38 3.17 4.55
N SER A 15 13.11 3.14 5.67
CA SER A 15 12.60 2.61 6.93
C SER A 15 11.31 3.32 7.35
N GLY A 16 10.34 2.55 7.83
CA GLY A 16 8.99 3.01 8.17
C GLY A 16 8.04 3.16 6.99
N VAL A 17 8.52 3.05 5.73
CA VAL A 17 7.66 3.14 4.55
C VAL A 17 7.08 1.77 4.20
N ARG A 18 5.76 1.74 4.03
CA ARG A 18 5.00 0.59 3.54
C ARG A 18 4.13 1.04 2.38
N ALA A 19 4.72 1.01 1.20
CA ALA A 19 4.11 1.34 -0.07
C ALA A 19 3.42 0.11 -0.70
N ALA A 20 2.11 0.21 -0.90
CA ALA A 20 1.31 -0.81 -1.56
C ALA A 20 1.00 -0.41 -3.00
N THR A 21 1.40 -1.24 -3.97
CA THR A 21 0.95 -1.09 -5.36
C THR A 21 -0.36 -1.84 -5.54
N VAL A 22 -1.42 -1.14 -5.91
CA VAL A 22 -2.78 -1.69 -5.97
C VAL A 22 -3.40 -1.45 -7.35
N HIS A 23 -4.38 -2.29 -7.70
CA HIS A 23 -5.03 -2.28 -9.02
C HIS A 23 -6.55 -2.23 -8.94
N ASP A 24 -7.12 -2.28 -7.74
CA ASP A 24 -8.56 -2.29 -7.48
C ASP A 24 -8.89 -1.73 -6.10
N VAL A 25 -10.18 -1.54 -5.82
CA VAL A 25 -10.67 -0.90 -4.57
C VAL A 25 -10.43 -1.81 -3.37
N THR A 26 -10.62 -3.12 -3.53
CA THR A 26 -10.45 -4.10 -2.46
C THR A 26 -8.99 -4.18 -2.03
N SER A 27 -8.05 -4.29 -2.97
CA SER A 27 -6.62 -4.30 -2.65
C SER A 27 -6.16 -3.01 -1.99
N ALA A 28 -6.72 -1.86 -2.36
CA ALA A 28 -6.46 -0.57 -1.71
C ALA A 28 -6.95 -0.54 -0.26
N HIS A 29 -8.18 -1.00 0.00
CA HIS A 29 -8.73 -1.08 1.35
C HIS A 29 -7.90 -2.03 2.23
N LEU A 30 -7.67 -3.25 1.75
CA LEU A 30 -6.91 -4.28 2.48
C LEU A 30 -5.45 -3.89 2.71
N ALA A 31 -4.85 -3.12 1.80
CA ALA A 31 -3.49 -2.61 2.00
C ALA A 31 -3.39 -1.77 3.28
N ARG A 32 -4.42 -0.96 3.56
CA ARG A 32 -4.49 -0.16 4.79
C ARG A 32 -4.86 -1.02 6.00
N GLU A 33 -5.94 -1.81 5.89
CA GLU A 33 -6.46 -2.63 7.00
C GLU A 33 -5.48 -3.70 7.50
N HIS A 34 -4.79 -4.39 6.59
CA HIS A 34 -3.96 -5.55 6.93
C HIS A 34 -2.47 -5.24 7.01
N ASN A 35 -1.97 -4.27 6.27
CA ASN A 35 -0.52 -4.01 6.18
C ASN A 35 -0.13 -2.67 6.79
N ASN A 36 -1.10 -1.92 7.33
CA ASN A 36 -0.89 -0.55 7.80
C ASN A 36 -0.09 0.28 6.79
N ALA A 37 -0.40 0.12 5.50
CA ALA A 37 0.28 0.82 4.43
C ALA A 37 0.09 2.34 4.62
N ASN A 38 1.16 3.09 4.40
CA ASN A 38 1.19 4.55 4.52
C ASN A 38 1.44 5.24 3.17
N ILE A 39 1.75 4.47 2.14
CA ILE A 39 1.85 4.94 0.76
C ILE A 39 1.04 4.00 -0.13
N ILE A 40 0.29 4.59 -1.07
CA ILE A 40 -0.42 3.87 -2.14
C ILE A 40 0.23 4.21 -3.49
N CYS A 41 0.43 3.21 -4.33
CA CYS A 41 1.02 3.35 -5.66
C CYS A 41 0.06 2.81 -6.72
N PHE A 42 -0.09 3.56 -7.81
CA PHE A 42 -0.98 3.20 -8.92
C PHE A 42 -0.19 2.92 -10.20
N GLY A 43 -0.63 1.89 -10.92
CA GLY A 43 -0.18 1.61 -12.28
C GLY A 43 -1.01 2.35 -13.31
N GLU A 44 -0.59 3.54 -13.75
CA GLU A 44 -1.29 4.35 -14.78
C GLU A 44 -1.77 3.55 -16.00
N ARG A 45 -1.01 2.53 -16.42
CA ARG A 45 -1.35 1.69 -17.58
C ARG A 45 -2.23 0.47 -17.26
N LEU A 46 -2.51 0.23 -15.99
CA LEU A 46 -3.18 -0.97 -15.47
C LEU A 46 -4.51 -0.65 -14.80
N ILE A 47 -4.69 0.57 -14.32
CA ILE A 47 -5.90 1.02 -13.61
C ILE A 47 -6.52 2.22 -14.30
N GLY A 48 -7.84 2.19 -14.49
CA GLY A 48 -8.59 3.33 -15.01
C GLY A 48 -8.69 4.45 -13.96
N PRO A 49 -8.87 5.72 -14.38
CA PRO A 49 -8.88 6.87 -13.46
C PRO A 49 -10.00 6.82 -12.42
N GLU A 50 -11.17 6.29 -12.78
CA GLU A 50 -12.30 6.14 -11.86
C GLU A 50 -12.00 5.12 -10.76
N ILE A 51 -11.51 3.93 -11.13
CA ILE A 51 -11.08 2.90 -10.16
C ILE A 51 -9.92 3.40 -9.30
N ALA A 52 -8.96 4.13 -9.87
CA ALA A 52 -7.87 4.73 -9.08
C ALA A 52 -8.38 5.71 -8.02
N ARG A 53 -9.39 6.52 -8.37
CA ARG A 53 -10.04 7.45 -7.43
C ARG A 53 -10.77 6.69 -6.33
N GLU A 54 -11.55 5.67 -6.67
CA GLU A 54 -12.27 4.85 -5.69
C GLU A 54 -11.31 4.08 -4.78
N SER A 55 -10.23 3.51 -5.32
CA SER A 55 -9.15 2.90 -4.56
C SER A 55 -8.50 3.88 -3.59
N LEU A 56 -8.23 5.11 -4.02
CA LEU A 56 -7.69 6.14 -3.13
C LEU A 56 -8.65 6.46 -1.99
N VAL A 57 -9.94 6.63 -2.28
CA VAL A 57 -10.97 6.86 -1.25
C VAL A 57 -11.05 5.68 -0.27
N ALA A 58 -11.05 4.44 -0.77
CA ALA A 58 -11.11 3.24 0.06
C ALA A 58 -9.86 3.06 0.94
N PHE A 59 -8.68 3.42 0.43
CA PHE A 59 -7.43 3.44 1.19
C PHE A 59 -7.44 4.50 2.31
N LEU A 60 -7.91 5.71 2.01
CA LEU A 60 -7.95 6.81 2.98
C LEU A 60 -8.99 6.58 4.09
N ASN A 61 -10.11 5.93 3.78
CA ASN A 61 -11.18 5.63 4.74
C ASN A 61 -10.96 4.32 5.53
N ALA A 62 -9.99 3.51 5.15
CA ALA A 62 -9.69 2.26 5.85
C ALA A 62 -8.90 2.51 7.14
N GLU A 63 -9.22 1.76 8.18
CA GLU A 63 -8.51 1.78 9.45
C GLU A 63 -7.70 0.49 9.65
N PHE A 64 -6.51 0.61 10.22
CA PHE A 64 -5.68 -0.55 10.47
C PHE A 64 -6.31 -1.44 11.56
N GLN A 65 -6.56 -2.71 11.24
CA GLN A 65 -7.30 -3.61 12.14
C GLN A 65 -6.44 -4.19 13.28
N GLY A 66 -5.11 -4.05 13.22
CA GLY A 66 -4.22 -4.57 14.26
C GLY A 66 -4.34 -6.09 14.46
N GLY A 67 -4.30 -6.55 15.72
CA GLY A 67 -4.35 -7.98 16.05
C GLY A 67 -3.26 -8.77 15.33
N ARG A 68 -3.62 -9.88 14.67
CA ARG A 68 -2.70 -10.71 13.88
C ARG A 68 -1.94 -9.95 12.78
N HIS A 69 -2.48 -8.81 12.34
CA HIS A 69 -1.87 -7.99 11.30
C HIS A 69 -0.70 -7.17 11.85
N ALA A 70 -0.76 -6.76 13.13
CA ALA A 70 0.32 -6.04 13.79
C ALA A 70 1.60 -6.87 13.88
N GLU A 71 1.50 -8.17 14.16
CA GLU A 71 2.66 -9.07 14.17
C GLU A 71 3.36 -9.15 12.80
N ARG A 72 2.59 -9.11 11.71
CA ARG A 72 3.15 -9.11 10.34
C ARG A 72 3.81 -7.78 10.02
N VAL A 73 3.20 -6.67 10.41
CA VAL A 73 3.80 -5.34 10.27
C VAL A 73 5.10 -5.25 11.07
N GLN A 74 5.13 -5.79 12.29
CA GLN A 74 6.33 -5.82 13.11
C GLN A 74 7.45 -6.60 12.43
N LYS A 75 7.16 -7.79 11.88
CA LYS A 75 8.14 -8.58 11.11
C LYS A 75 8.71 -7.81 9.92
N ILE A 76 7.92 -6.94 9.27
CA ILE A 76 8.42 -6.07 8.21
C ILE A 76 9.38 -5.04 8.81
N SER A 77 8.98 -4.36 9.88
CA SER A 77 9.83 -3.39 10.57
C SER A 77 11.14 -3.99 11.09
N ASP A 78 11.14 -5.23 11.54
CA ASP A 78 12.34 -5.93 11.99
C ASP A 78 13.33 -6.23 10.85
N LEU A 79 12.85 -6.22 9.59
CA LEU A 79 13.69 -6.38 8.39
C LEU A 79 14.23 -5.05 7.85
N GLU A 80 13.75 -3.92 8.37
CA GLU A 80 14.24 -2.60 7.99
C GLU A 80 15.60 -2.36 8.67
N SER A 81 16.64 -2.13 7.86
CA SER A 81 18.03 -1.95 8.30
C SER A 81 18.49 -0.51 8.17
#